data_AF-A0A662U358-F1
#
_entry.id   AF-A0A662U358-F1
#
_cell.length_a   1.000
_cell.length_b   1.000
_cell.length_c   1.000
_cell.angle_alpha   90.00
_cell.angle_beta   90.00
_cell.angle_gamma   90.00
#
_symmetry.space_group_name_H-M   'P 1'
#
loop_
_entity.id
_entity.type
_entity.pdbx_description
1 polymer ?
#
loop_
_entity_poly.entity_id
_entity_poly.type
_entity_poly.pdbx_seq_one_letter_code
_entity_poly.pdbx_strand_id
1 'polypeptide(L)'
;MELVLNLLIEDHEKFKKILNEIMEHVKDFNKEPKTPKEKFNIIKNIVFSLHKFTILAHTFENHVELRELTLSSIIIESNLEKQSSELQKCQKDITVLLKSIRETLSSFVNRETDSISETALITFRKFFEVRNVFNEFMRCEKKVLEEIKAKY
;
A
#
# COMPACT_ATOMS: atom_id res chain seq x y z
N MET A 1 25.40 -6.99 0.62
CA MET A 1 24.18 -7.49 -0.02
C MET A 1 23.13 -7.88 1.01
N GLU A 2 23.48 -8.79 1.94
CA GLU A 2 22.58 -9.27 2.99
C GLU A 2 21.85 -8.17 3.78
N LEU A 3 22.53 -7.08 4.15
CA LEU A 3 21.91 -5.94 4.84
C LEU A 3 20.75 -5.33 4.02
N VAL A 4 20.95 -5.11 2.72
CA VAL A 4 19.93 -4.53 1.83
C VAL A 4 18.73 -5.47 1.72
N LEU A 5 18.98 -6.77 1.52
CA LEU A 5 17.92 -7.77 1.42
C LEU A 5 17.10 -7.85 2.71
N ASN A 6 17.75 -7.82 3.87
CA ASN A 6 17.07 -7.82 5.17
C ASN A 6 16.20 -6.57 5.36
N LEU A 7 16.71 -5.38 5.00
CA LEU A 7 15.94 -4.13 5.07
C LEU A 7 14.68 -4.18 4.19
N LEU A 8 14.80 -4.67 2.94
CA LEU A 8 13.66 -4.82 2.04
C LEU A 8 12.60 -5.80 2.60
N ILE A 9 13.04 -6.89 3.23
CA ILE A 9 12.14 -7.86 3.89
C ILE A 9 11.47 -7.24 5.13
N GLU A 10 12.21 -6.47 5.93
CA GLU A 10 11.64 -5.76 7.08
C GLU A 10 10.55 -4.76 6.65
N ASP A 11 10.74 -4.08 5.53
CA ASP A 11 9.73 -3.18 4.97
C ASP A 11 8.45 -3.93 4.56
N HIS A 12 8.55 -5.18 4.07
CA HIS A 12 7.36 -6.01 3.82
C HIS A 12 6.55 -6.27 5.08
N GLU A 13 7.22 -6.54 6.21
CA GLU A 13 6.54 -6.72 7.49
C GLU A 13 5.89 -5.42 7.97
N LYS A 14 6.54 -4.28 7.75
CA LYS A 14 5.93 -2.95 8.01
C LYS A 14 4.70 -2.71 7.14
N PHE A 15 4.76 -3.03 5.84
CA PHE A 15 3.62 -2.92 4.94
C PHE A 15 2.44 -3.75 5.45
N LYS A 16 2.65 -5.03 5.77
CA LYS A 16 1.62 -5.91 6.32
C LYS A 16 0.99 -5.34 7.59
N LYS A 17 1.81 -4.85 8.52
CA LYS A 17 1.33 -4.26 9.77
C LYS A 17 0.41 -3.07 9.50
N ILE A 18 0.87 -2.11 8.69
CA ILE A 18 0.10 -0.90 8.36
C ILE A 18 -1.20 -1.26 7.64
N LEU A 19 -1.15 -2.19 6.67
CA LEU A 19 -2.33 -2.65 5.95
C LEU A 19 -3.36 -3.29 6.89
N ASN A 20 -2.93 -4.13 7.83
CA ASN A 20 -3.83 -4.73 8.81
C ASN A 20 -4.45 -3.67 9.74
N GLU A 21 -3.68 -2.67 10.19
CA GLU A 21 -4.21 -1.56 10.98
C GLU A 21 -5.28 -0.76 10.20
N ILE A 22 -5.07 -0.52 8.90
CA ILE A 22 -6.10 0.10 8.03
C ILE A 22 -7.35 -0.79 7.94
N MET A 23 -7.18 -2.11 7.80
CA MET A 23 -8.30 -3.06 7.74
C MET A 23 -9.16 -3.05 9.02
N GLU A 24 -8.52 -2.94 10.18
CA GLU A 24 -9.24 -2.85 11.46
C GLU A 24 -10.15 -1.63 11.56
N HIS A 25 -9.81 -0.52 10.90
CA HIS A 25 -10.66 0.67 10.87
C HIS A 25 -11.87 0.53 9.93
N VAL A 26 -11.81 -0.36 8.94
CA VAL A 26 -12.82 -0.44 7.87
C VAL A 26 -13.67 -1.71 7.90
N LYS A 27 -13.27 -2.73 8.68
CA LYS A 27 -13.90 -4.07 8.71
C LYS A 27 -15.39 -4.08 9.03
N ASP A 28 -15.87 -3.14 9.84
CA ASP A 28 -17.26 -3.13 10.35
C ASP A 28 -18.18 -2.18 9.57
N PHE A 29 -17.69 -1.52 8.52
CA PHE A 29 -18.49 -0.59 7.74
C PHE A 29 -19.35 -1.33 6.70
N ASN A 30 -20.61 -1.56 7.05
CA ASN A 30 -21.57 -2.26 6.18
C ASN A 30 -22.90 -1.52 5.99
N LYS A 31 -23.12 -0.40 6.68
CA LYS A 31 -24.39 0.34 6.69
C LYS A 31 -24.16 1.83 6.86
N GLU A 32 -25.12 2.61 6.39
CA GLU A 32 -25.16 4.06 6.55
C GLU A 32 -25.31 4.45 8.03
N PRO A 33 -24.50 5.40 8.54
CA PRO A 33 -24.59 5.89 9.92
C PRO A 33 -25.89 6.66 10.16
N LYS A 34 -26.64 6.26 11.17
CA LYS A 34 -27.93 6.87 11.55
C LYS A 34 -27.78 7.90 12.66
N THR A 35 -26.80 7.71 13.54
CA THR A 35 -26.57 8.56 14.71
C THR A 35 -25.35 9.47 14.54
N PRO A 36 -25.30 10.62 15.21
CA PRO A 36 -24.09 11.47 15.23
C PRO A 36 -22.84 10.72 15.69
N LYS A 37 -22.98 9.79 16.65
CA LYS A 37 -21.87 8.95 17.15
C LYS A 37 -21.32 8.02 16.07
N GLU A 38 -22.18 7.39 15.27
CA GLU A 38 -21.75 6.56 14.15
C GLU A 38 -21.05 7.38 13.07
N LYS A 39 -21.60 8.55 12.72
CA LYS A 39 -20.98 9.50 11.77
C LYS A 39 -19.59 9.91 12.24
N PHE A 40 -19.44 10.28 13.51
CA PHE A 40 -18.14 10.64 14.10
C PHE A 40 -17.15 9.47 14.04
N ASN A 41 -17.58 8.25 14.38
CA ASN A 41 -16.70 7.08 14.32
C ASN A 41 -16.22 6.78 12.89
N ILE A 42 -17.06 6.95 11.88
CA ILE A 42 -16.65 6.79 10.47
C ILE A 42 -15.61 7.83 10.08
N ILE A 43 -15.84 9.10 10.39
CA ILE A 43 -14.87 10.17 10.11
C ILE A 43 -13.55 9.88 10.80
N LYS A 44 -13.58 9.50 12.09
CA LYS A 44 -12.39 9.11 12.87
C LYS A 44 -11.64 7.97 12.19
N ASN A 45 -12.34 6.93 11.75
CA ASN A 45 -11.74 5.78 11.08
C ASN A 45 -11.12 6.17 9.72
N ILE A 46 -11.78 7.03 8.94
CA ILE A 46 -11.21 7.60 7.70
C ILE A 46 -9.91 8.35 8.00
N VAL A 47 -9.90 9.23 9.01
CA VAL A 47 -8.71 10.03 9.37
C VAL A 47 -7.56 9.14 9.83
N PHE A 48 -7.82 8.12 10.67
CA PHE A 48 -6.77 7.20 11.09
C PHE A 48 -6.25 6.33 9.94
N SER A 49 -7.14 5.83 9.07
CA SER A 49 -6.71 5.10 7.88
C SER A 49 -5.93 5.97 6.91
N LEU A 50 -6.29 7.25 6.75
CA LEU A 50 -5.54 8.23 5.97
C LEU A 50 -4.12 8.40 6.52
N HIS A 51 -3.97 8.61 7.83
CA HIS A 51 -2.65 8.77 8.44
C HIS A 51 -1.76 7.53 8.20
N LYS A 52 -2.31 6.33 8.40
CA LYS A 52 -1.61 5.07 8.15
C LYS A 52 -1.26 4.88 6.67
N PHE A 53 -2.17 5.24 5.79
CA PHE A 53 -1.96 5.21 4.36
C PHE A 53 -0.84 6.16 3.91
N THR A 54 -0.72 7.36 4.47
CA THR A 54 0.38 8.27 4.16
C THR A 54 1.73 7.67 4.54
N ILE A 55 1.82 7.01 5.70
CA ILE A 55 3.04 6.29 6.12
C ILE A 55 3.34 5.15 5.14
N LEU A 56 2.34 4.36 4.76
CA LEU A 56 2.50 3.27 3.79
C LEU A 56 3.05 3.77 2.46
N ALA A 57 2.45 4.82 1.89
CA ALA A 57 2.84 5.37 0.60
C ALA A 57 4.29 5.84 0.61
N HIS A 58 4.70 6.58 1.64
CA HIS A 58 6.06 7.09 1.72
C HIS A 58 7.09 5.97 1.97
N THR A 59 6.75 4.99 2.82
CA THR A 59 7.62 3.83 3.05
C THR A 59 7.80 3.01 1.76
N PHE A 60 6.73 2.86 0.97
CA PHE A 60 6.79 2.18 -0.33
C PHE A 60 7.67 2.90 -1.34
N GLU A 61 7.56 4.23 -1.44
CA GLU A 61 8.43 5.04 -2.31
C GLU A 61 9.93 4.84 -1.96
N ASN A 62 10.28 4.96 -0.68
CA ASN A 62 11.66 4.77 -0.21
C ASN A 62 12.16 3.33 -0.43
N HIS A 63 11.29 2.34 -0.24
CA HIS A 63 11.61 0.93 -0.46
C HIS A 63 11.96 0.64 -1.93
N VAL A 64 11.14 1.15 -2.85
CA VAL A 64 11.35 1.02 -4.29
C VAL A 64 12.67 1.70 -4.69
N GLU A 65 12.91 2.93 -4.22
CA GLU A 65 14.13 3.67 -4.50
C GLU A 65 15.37 2.91 -4.00
N LEU A 66 15.34 2.41 -2.76
CA LEU A 66 16.43 1.60 -2.21
C LEU A 66 16.73 0.39 -3.09
N ARG A 67 15.69 -0.36 -3.49
CA ARG A 67 15.85 -1.54 -4.35
C ARG A 67 16.43 -1.17 -5.71
N GLU A 68 15.94 -0.12 -6.34
CA GLU A 68 16.43 0.33 -7.65
C GLU A 68 17.90 0.77 -7.57
N LEU A 69 18.29 1.53 -6.55
CA LEU A 69 19.67 1.99 -6.37
C LEU A 69 20.65 0.87 -6.05
N THR A 70 20.20 -0.21 -5.41
CA THR A 70 21.09 -1.25 -4.87
C THR A 70 21.07 -2.56 -5.63
N LEU A 71 19.95 -2.94 -6.25
CA LEU A 71 19.76 -4.26 -6.86
C LEU A 71 19.59 -4.24 -8.39
N SER A 72 19.41 -3.08 -9.04
CA SER A 72 19.14 -3.03 -10.49
C SER A 72 20.22 -3.72 -11.34
N SER A 73 21.51 -3.45 -11.08
CA SER A 73 22.61 -4.11 -11.80
C SER A 73 22.63 -5.62 -11.54
N ILE A 74 22.37 -6.03 -10.30
CA ILE A 74 22.38 -7.44 -9.89
C ILE A 74 21.25 -8.21 -10.55
N ILE A 75 20.08 -7.60 -10.70
CA ILE A 75 18.92 -8.19 -11.40
C ILE A 75 19.29 -8.50 -12.86
N ILE A 76 19.99 -7.58 -13.53
CA ILE A 76 20.45 -7.76 -14.92
C ILE A 76 21.51 -8.86 -15.00
N GLU A 77 22.55 -8.79 -14.17
CA GLU A 77 23.63 -9.80 -14.14
C GLU A 77 23.11 -11.20 -13.78
N SER A 78 22.00 -11.26 -13.06
CA SER A 78 21.35 -12.49 -12.62
C SER A 78 20.34 -13.07 -13.62
N ASN A 79 20.14 -12.44 -14.79
CA ASN A 79 19.11 -12.79 -15.79
C ASN A 79 17.68 -12.84 -15.21
N LEU A 80 17.34 -11.87 -14.34
CA LEU A 80 16.03 -11.76 -13.67
C LEU A 80 15.12 -10.69 -14.29
N GLU A 81 15.36 -10.28 -15.53
CA GLU A 81 14.68 -9.15 -16.17
C GLU A 81 13.18 -9.40 -16.34
N LYS A 82 12.78 -10.67 -16.54
CA LYS A 82 11.36 -11.03 -16.64
C LYS A 82 10.65 -10.82 -15.30
N GLN A 83 11.19 -11.36 -14.20
CA GLN A 83 10.66 -11.16 -12.85
C GLN A 83 10.67 -9.68 -12.46
N SER A 84 11.72 -8.96 -12.85
CA SER A 84 11.81 -7.51 -12.65
C SER A 84 10.72 -6.75 -13.41
N SER A 85 10.38 -7.18 -14.63
CA SER A 85 9.30 -6.58 -15.41
C SER A 85 7.92 -6.80 -14.75
N GLU A 86 7.68 -7.99 -14.21
CA GLU A 86 6.47 -8.30 -13.42
C GLU A 86 6.39 -7.45 -12.14
N LEU A 87 7.53 -7.28 -11.46
CA LEU A 87 7.64 -6.44 -10.27
C LEU A 87 7.37 -4.95 -10.58
N GLN A 88 7.92 -4.43 -11.68
CA GLN A 88 7.66 -3.07 -12.15
C GLN A 88 6.18 -2.84 -12.47
N LYS A 89 5.49 -3.85 -13.03
CA LYS A 89 4.04 -3.77 -13.25
C LYS A 89 3.29 -3.65 -11.92
N CYS A 90 3.61 -4.50 -10.93
CA CYS A 90 3.00 -4.41 -9.60
C CYS A 90 3.24 -3.04 -8.95
N GLN A 91 4.47 -2.51 -9.06
CA GLN A 91 4.80 -1.18 -8.55
C GLN A 91 3.97 -0.08 -9.22
N LYS A 92 3.80 -0.15 -10.55
CA LYS A 92 2.96 0.81 -11.27
C LYS A 92 1.50 0.75 -10.80
N ASP A 93 0.97 -0.45 -10.62
CA ASP A 93 -0.40 -0.66 -10.12
C ASP A 93 -0.58 -0.07 -8.71
N ILE A 94 0.41 -0.28 -7.82
CA ILE A 94 0.44 0.36 -6.50
C ILE A 94 0.45 1.89 -6.63
N THR A 95 1.38 2.46 -7.41
CA THR A 95 1.50 3.91 -7.55
C THR A 95 0.22 4.56 -8.08
N VAL A 96 -0.43 3.95 -9.07
CA VAL A 96 -1.72 4.42 -9.60
C VAL A 96 -2.79 4.39 -8.52
N LEU A 97 -2.88 3.30 -7.77
CA LEU A 97 -3.87 3.14 -6.71
C LEU A 97 -3.62 4.10 -5.54
N LEU A 98 -2.37 4.30 -5.14
CA LEU A 98 -1.98 5.25 -4.10
C LEU A 98 -2.38 6.68 -4.50
N LYS A 99 -2.12 7.06 -5.75
CA LYS A 99 -2.53 8.37 -6.30
C LYS A 99 -4.05 8.53 -6.30
N SER A 100 -4.77 7.52 -6.79
CA SER A 100 -6.24 7.50 -6.83
C SER A 100 -6.88 7.63 -5.44
N ILE A 101 -6.26 7.05 -4.42
CA ILE A 101 -6.72 7.18 -3.03
C ILE A 101 -6.46 8.58 -2.50
N ARG A 102 -5.26 9.14 -2.76
CA ARG A 102 -4.94 10.52 -2.40
C ARG A 102 -5.94 11.52 -2.99
N GLU A 103 -6.31 11.34 -4.25
CA GLU A 103 -7.32 12.17 -4.93
C GLU A 103 -8.71 12.07 -4.28
N THR A 104 -9.19 10.85 -3.99
CA THR A 104 -10.47 10.64 -3.28
C THR A 104 -10.46 11.22 -1.87
N LEU A 105 -9.31 11.19 -1.18
CA LEU A 105 -9.18 11.74 0.15
C LEU A 105 -9.14 13.28 0.12
N SER A 106 -8.53 13.88 -0.90
CA SER A 106 -8.56 15.33 -1.10
C SER A 106 -9.98 15.86 -1.35
N SER A 107 -10.79 15.17 -2.15
CA SER A 107 -12.19 15.58 -2.38
C SER A 107 -13.05 15.47 -1.11
N PHE A 108 -12.74 14.53 -0.21
CA PHE A 108 -13.36 14.45 1.11
C PHE A 108 -13.05 15.67 1.98
N VAL A 109 -11.77 16.08 2.04
CA VAL A 109 -11.34 17.26 2.82
C VAL A 109 -11.99 18.54 2.27
N ASN A 110 -12.12 18.64 0.95
CA ASN A 110 -12.72 19.80 0.27
C ASN A 110 -14.25 19.82 0.31
N ARG A 111 -14.91 18.80 0.88
CA ARG A 111 -16.38 18.65 0.95
C ARG A 111 -17.08 18.73 -0.41
N GLU A 112 -16.46 18.18 -1.45
CA GLU A 112 -17.08 18.10 -2.79
C GLU A 112 -18.19 17.03 -2.87
N THR A 113 -18.46 16.32 -1.76
CA THR A 113 -19.46 15.26 -1.66
C THR A 113 -20.39 15.50 -0.47
N ASP A 114 -21.70 15.46 -0.70
CA ASP A 114 -22.72 15.75 0.33
C ASP A 114 -22.93 14.60 1.33
N SER A 115 -22.42 13.39 1.04
CA SER A 115 -22.64 12.19 1.85
C SER A 115 -21.35 11.58 2.40
N ILE A 116 -21.15 11.70 3.72
CA ILE A 116 -20.09 11.01 4.47
C ILE A 116 -20.12 9.49 4.22
N SER A 117 -21.32 8.92 4.05
CA SER A 117 -21.52 7.50 3.82
C SER A 117 -20.94 7.05 2.48
N GLU A 118 -21.18 7.83 1.43
CA GLU A 118 -20.69 7.54 0.08
C GLU A 118 -19.18 7.66 0.01
N THR A 119 -18.60 8.72 0.58
CA THR A 119 -17.16 8.89 0.62
C THR A 119 -16.49 7.77 1.43
N ALA A 120 -17.03 7.43 2.60
CA ALA A 120 -16.53 6.32 3.41
C ALA A 120 -16.54 5.00 2.62
N LEU A 121 -17.63 4.71 1.90
CA LEU A 121 -17.75 3.51 1.09
C LEU A 121 -16.68 3.44 -0.01
N ILE A 122 -16.48 4.54 -0.74
CA ILE A 122 -15.47 4.61 -1.82
C ILE A 122 -14.07 4.46 -1.22
N THR A 123 -13.76 5.20 -0.16
CA THR A 123 -12.46 5.15 0.50
C THR A 123 -12.15 3.76 1.06
N PHE A 124 -13.09 3.11 1.72
CA PHE A 124 -12.88 1.78 2.30
C PHE A 124 -12.70 0.70 1.24
N ARG A 125 -13.47 0.74 0.14
CA ARG A 125 -13.25 -0.15 -1.00
C ARG A 125 -11.83 -0.05 -1.54
N LYS A 126 -11.32 1.17 -1.72
CA LYS A 126 -9.95 1.38 -2.18
C LYS A 126 -8.91 0.85 -1.19
N PHE A 127 -9.16 0.93 0.12
CA PHE A 127 -8.24 0.33 1.11
C PHE A 127 -8.19 -1.20 1.02
N PHE A 128 -9.31 -1.87 0.71
CA PHE A 128 -9.30 -3.30 0.43
C PHE A 128 -8.48 -3.63 -0.82
N GLU A 129 -8.63 -2.83 -1.89
CA GLU A 129 -7.83 -2.98 -3.11
C GLU A 129 -6.33 -2.83 -2.84
N VAL A 130 -5.93 -1.82 -2.06
CA VAL A 130 -4.51 -1.57 -1.72
C VAL A 130 -3.89 -2.78 -1.06
N ARG A 131 -4.60 -3.40 -0.11
CA ARG A 131 -4.10 -4.60 0.57
C ARG A 131 -3.79 -5.73 -0.41
N ASN A 132 -4.67 -5.95 -1.38
CA ASN A 132 -4.49 -7.01 -2.37
C ASN A 132 -3.28 -6.74 -3.28
N VAL A 133 -3.16 -5.51 -3.78
CA VAL A 133 -2.05 -5.16 -4.67
C VAL A 133 -0.70 -5.21 -3.92
N PHE A 134 -0.65 -4.73 -2.67
CA PHE A 134 0.57 -4.84 -1.85
C PHE A 134 0.95 -6.29 -1.54
N ASN A 135 -0.03 -7.15 -1.23
CA ASN A 135 0.24 -8.56 -1.00
C ASN A 135 0.84 -9.23 -2.23
N GLU A 136 0.33 -8.91 -3.42
CA GLU A 136 0.87 -9.42 -4.68
C GLU A 136 2.28 -8.89 -4.95
N PHE A 137 2.51 -7.60 -4.74
CA PHE A 137 3.83 -6.98 -4.85
C PHE A 137 4.86 -7.67 -3.95
N MET A 138 4.56 -7.81 -2.65
CA MET A 138 5.46 -8.47 -1.69
C MET A 138 5.75 -9.93 -2.09
N ARG A 139 4.75 -10.64 -2.62
CA ARG A 139 4.91 -12.02 -3.11
C ARG A 139 5.84 -12.08 -4.32
N CYS A 140 5.67 -11.19 -5.29
CA CYS A 140 6.50 -11.11 -6.49
C CYS A 140 7.94 -10.74 -6.13
N GLU A 141 8.11 -9.73 -5.29
CA GLU A 141 9.43 -9.24 -4.91
C GLU A 141 10.20 -10.25 -4.07
N LYS A 142 9.53 -10.92 -3.12
CA LYS A 142 10.16 -11.94 -2.28
C LYS A 142 10.86 -13.02 -3.12
N LYS A 143 10.27 -13.43 -4.24
CA LYS A 143 10.91 -14.39 -5.16
C LYS A 143 12.22 -13.84 -5.73
N VAL A 144 12.22 -12.59 -6.19
CA VAL A 144 13.43 -11.93 -6.71
C VAL A 144 14.50 -11.83 -5.63
N LEU A 145 14.12 -11.43 -4.41
CA LEU A 145 15.07 -11.30 -3.30
C LEU A 145 15.66 -12.66 -2.89
N GLU A 146 14.87 -13.73 -2.88
CA GLU A 146 15.33 -15.10 -2.60
C GLU A 146 16.28 -15.60 -3.69
N GLU A 147 16.00 -15.34 -4.96
CA GLU A 147 16.88 -15.71 -6.08
C GLU A 147 18.21 -14.95 -6.04
N ILE A 148 18.20 -13.67 -5.65
CA ILE A 148 19.43 -12.88 -5.43
C ILE A 148 20.21 -13.44 -4.24
N LYS A 149 19.54 -13.71 -3.11
CA LYS A 149 20.17 -14.27 -1.90
C LYS A 149 20.83 -15.62 -2.13
N ALA A 150 20.28 -16.44 -3.03
CA ALA A 150 20.87 -17.73 -3.36
C ALA A 150 22.19 -17.61 -4.13
N LYS A 151 22.46 -16.45 -4.75
CA LYS A 151 23.65 -16.18 -5.58
C LYS A 151 24.75 -15.40 -4.86
N TYR A 152 24.41 -14.63 -3.82
CA TYR A 152 25.29 -13.68 -3.12
C TYR A 152 25.18 -13.78 -1.61
#